data_AF-A0A511TIL1-F1
#
_entry.id   AF-A0A511TIL1-F1
#
_cell.length_a   1.000
_cell.length_b   1.000
_cell.length_c   1.000
_cell.angle_alpha   90.00
_cell.angle_beta   90.00
_cell.angle_gamma   90.00
#
_symmetry.space_group_name_H-M   'P 1'
#
loop_
_entity.id
_entity.type
_entity.pdbx_description
1 polymer ?
#
loop_
_entity_poly.entity_id
_entity_poly.type
_entity_poly.pdbx_seq_one_letter_code
_entity_poly.pdbx_strand_id
1 'polypeptide(L)'
;MATASEASQQANRSAMDPKRLVVIFYLLAGIILALFLERLFGALWASFGWPDAVLIEGLDWKVSTLVGYLAAVGLAVAGYFHPKTHTLSMEVASELMKVSWPTWPETRTSTVAVVVASLVAAVLLFCIDTVAYNLMVEWLPALWGKL
;
A
#
# COMPACT_ATOMS: atom_id res chain seq x y z
N MET A 1 -28.09 -6.19 -20.96
CA MET A 1 -27.33 -7.43 -21.20
C MET A 1 -26.07 -7.32 -20.39
N ALA A 2 -25.82 -8.25 -19.46
CA ALA A 2 -24.60 -8.22 -18.68
C ALA A 2 -23.40 -8.34 -19.62
N THR A 3 -22.44 -7.43 -19.52
CA THR A 3 -21.22 -7.48 -20.35
C THR A 3 -20.40 -8.71 -19.96
N ALA A 4 -19.61 -9.28 -20.89
CA ALA A 4 -18.82 -10.49 -20.62
C ALA A 4 -17.88 -10.37 -19.38
N SER A 5 -17.53 -9.14 -18.99
CA SER A 5 -16.78 -8.83 -17.75
C SER A 5 -17.62 -9.03 -16.48
N GLU A 6 -18.92 -8.71 -16.51
CA GLU A 6 -19.80 -8.88 -15.36
C GLU A 6 -20.09 -10.37 -15.12
N ALA A 7 -20.24 -11.16 -16.18
CA ALA A 7 -20.44 -12.61 -16.10
C ALA A 7 -19.22 -13.35 -15.53
N SER A 8 -17.99 -12.95 -15.92
CA SER A 8 -16.76 -13.54 -15.38
C SER A 8 -16.49 -13.10 -13.93
N GLN A 9 -16.79 -11.86 -13.57
CA GLN A 9 -16.72 -11.38 -12.20
C GLN A 9 -17.74 -12.07 -11.29
N GLN A 10 -18.98 -12.28 -11.76
CA GLN A 10 -20.02 -13.02 -11.04
C GLN A 10 -19.61 -14.49 -10.81
N ALA A 11 -19.08 -15.15 -11.84
CA ALA A 11 -18.58 -16.52 -11.74
C ALA A 11 -17.39 -16.62 -10.76
N ASN A 12 -16.46 -15.66 -10.77
CA ASN A 12 -15.33 -15.63 -9.84
C ASN A 12 -15.78 -15.36 -8.38
N ARG A 13 -16.76 -14.46 -8.18
CA ARG A 13 -17.38 -14.21 -6.87
C ARG A 13 -18.08 -15.43 -6.30
N SER A 14 -18.68 -16.26 -7.16
CA SER A 14 -19.33 -17.51 -6.73
C SER A 14 -18.36 -18.63 -6.34
N ALA A 15 -17.09 -18.56 -6.78
CA ALA A 15 -16.07 -19.58 -6.51
C ALA A 15 -15.18 -19.26 -5.29
N MET A 16 -15.09 -17.99 -4.88
CA MET A 16 -14.24 -17.53 -3.79
C MET A 16 -15.02 -17.38 -2.48
N ASP A 17 -14.72 -18.26 -1.51
CA ASP A 17 -15.19 -18.14 -0.12
C ASP A 17 -14.31 -17.13 0.65
N PRO A 18 -14.88 -16.20 1.45
CA PRO A 18 -14.13 -15.31 2.35
C PRO A 18 -13.04 -16.03 3.14
N LYS A 19 -13.29 -17.27 3.59
CA LYS A 19 -12.30 -18.05 4.33
C LYS A 19 -11.04 -18.33 3.52
N ARG A 20 -11.17 -18.63 2.22
CA ARG A 20 -10.02 -18.87 1.33
C ARG A 20 -9.19 -17.60 1.16
N LEU A 21 -9.85 -16.44 1.02
CA LEU A 21 -9.18 -15.15 0.93
C LEU A 21 -8.36 -14.83 2.18
N VAL A 22 -8.92 -15.08 3.37
CA VAL A 22 -8.23 -14.85 4.64
C VAL A 22 -7.00 -15.74 4.77
N VAL A 23 -7.09 -17.03 4.43
CA VAL A 23 -5.93 -17.93 4.47
C VAL A 23 -4.83 -17.47 3.50
N ILE A 24 -5.17 -17.11 2.27
CA ILE A 24 -4.21 -16.58 1.28
C ILE A 24 -3.56 -15.30 1.82
N PHE A 25 -4.34 -14.41 2.42
CA PHE A 25 -3.83 -13.18 3.02
C PHE A 25 -2.80 -13.47 4.12
N TYR A 26 -3.09 -14.36 5.08
CA TYR A 26 -2.14 -14.71 6.14
C TYR A 26 -0.87 -15.39 5.62
N LEU A 27 -0.97 -16.20 4.56
CA LEU A 27 0.19 -16.80 3.92
C LEU A 27 1.08 -15.73 3.27
N LEU A 28 0.50 -14.83 2.48
CA LEU A 28 1.24 -13.74 1.83
C LEU A 28 1.83 -12.76 2.84
N ALA A 29 1.04 -12.37 3.84
CA ALA A 29 1.51 -11.50 4.93
C ALA A 29 2.65 -12.17 5.72
N GLY A 30 2.56 -13.48 5.97
CA GLY A 30 3.62 -14.25 6.60
C GLY A 30 4.91 -14.27 5.78
N ILE A 31 4.83 -14.42 4.45
CA ILE A 31 6.00 -14.34 3.56
C ILE A 31 6.63 -12.95 3.60
N ILE A 32 5.82 -11.89 3.48
CA ILE A 32 6.31 -10.51 3.54
C ILE A 32 6.97 -10.24 4.90
N LEU A 33 6.33 -10.69 5.99
CA LEU A 33 6.85 -10.58 7.34
C LEU A 33 8.18 -11.33 7.49
N ALA A 34 8.30 -12.52 6.90
CA ALA A 34 9.53 -13.31 6.90
C ALA A 34 10.69 -12.57 6.22
N LEU A 35 10.45 -12.01 5.04
CA LEU A 35 11.45 -11.22 4.30
C LEU A 35 11.87 -9.96 5.07
N PHE A 36 10.93 -9.32 5.77
CA PHE A 36 11.21 -8.17 6.61
C PHE A 36 12.00 -8.54 7.87
N LEU A 37 11.57 -9.59 8.59
CA LEU A 37 12.19 -10.05 9.83
C LEU A 37 13.61 -10.55 9.59
N GLU A 38 13.89 -11.22 8.47
CA GLU A 38 15.26 -11.59 8.11
C GLU A 38 16.21 -10.38 8.10
N ARG A 39 15.77 -9.27 7.48
CA ARG A 39 16.57 -8.04 7.42
C ARG A 39 16.70 -7.38 8.80
N LEU A 40 15.62 -7.36 9.56
CA LEU A 40 15.60 -6.80 10.92
C LEU A 40 16.53 -7.58 11.85
N PHE A 41 16.40 -8.91 11.89
CA PHE A 41 17.21 -9.78 12.74
C PHE A 41 18.67 -9.79 12.33
N GLY A 42 18.98 -9.75 11.02
CA GLY A 42 20.36 -9.58 10.56
C GLY A 42 21.00 -8.27 11.04
N ALA A 43 20.25 -7.16 10.99
CA ALA A 43 20.72 -5.87 11.50
C ALA A 43 20.90 -5.86 13.03
N LEU A 44 19.97 -6.49 13.76
CA LEU A 44 20.07 -6.63 15.21
C LEU A 44 21.26 -7.50 15.62
N TRP A 45 21.44 -8.67 15.00
CA TRP A 45 22.59 -9.56 15.27
C TRP A 45 23.92 -8.85 15.05
N ALA A 46 24.04 -8.10 13.95
CA ALA A 46 25.24 -7.31 13.66
C ALA A 46 25.48 -6.20 14.70
N SER A 47 24.41 -5.54 15.16
CA SER A 47 24.50 -4.47 16.16
C SER A 47 24.90 -4.97 17.54
N PHE A 48 24.42 -6.16 17.94
CA PHE A 48 24.80 -6.81 19.20
C PHE A 48 26.14 -7.55 19.12
N GLY A 49 26.77 -7.64 17.94
CA GLY A 49 28.05 -8.32 17.73
C GLY A 49 27.99 -9.83 17.95
N TRP A 50 26.82 -10.45 17.79
CA TRP A 50 26.67 -11.89 17.97
C TRP A 50 27.25 -12.67 16.79
N PRO A 51 27.91 -13.83 17.05
CA PRO A 51 28.41 -14.68 15.98
C PRO A 51 27.26 -15.17 15.11
N ASP A 52 27.23 -14.74 13.85
CA ASP A 52 26.21 -15.15 12.89
C ASP A 52 26.79 -16.27 12.03
N ALA A 53 26.76 -17.49 12.58
CA ALA A 53 27.30 -18.67 11.91
C ALA A 53 26.49 -19.00 10.66
N VAL A 54 27.19 -19.36 9.58
CA VAL A 54 26.55 -19.86 8.35
C VAL A 54 26.15 -21.31 8.59
N LEU A 55 24.86 -21.60 8.49
CA LEU A 55 24.28 -22.92 8.75
C LEU A 55 24.35 -23.85 7.53
N ILE A 56 24.30 -23.29 6.32
CA ILE A 56 24.41 -24.04 5.07
C ILE A 56 25.47 -23.35 4.19
N GLU A 57 26.61 -24.01 4.03
CA GLU A 57 27.66 -23.58 3.09
C GLU A 57 27.10 -23.59 1.66
N GLY A 58 26.98 -22.41 1.04
CA GLY A 58 26.48 -22.23 -0.33
C GLY A 58 25.18 -21.43 -0.48
N LEU A 59 24.43 -21.20 0.61
CA LEU A 59 23.17 -20.42 0.57
C LEU A 59 23.18 -19.16 1.46
N ASP A 60 24.34 -18.79 2.03
CA ASP A 60 24.50 -17.69 3.01
C ASP A 60 23.45 -17.69 4.13
N TRP A 61 22.94 -18.86 4.51
CA TRP A 61 21.85 -18.96 5.46
C TRP A 61 22.39 -18.84 6.88
N LYS A 62 22.05 -17.73 7.56
CA LYS A 62 22.57 -17.38 8.88
C LYS A 62 21.60 -17.78 9.99
N VAL A 63 22.10 -17.88 11.23
CA VAL A 63 21.28 -18.10 12.42
C VAL A 63 20.22 -17.00 12.57
N SER A 64 20.59 -15.75 12.30
CA SER A 64 19.66 -14.61 12.29
C SER A 64 18.49 -14.78 11.31
N THR A 65 18.74 -15.31 10.11
CA THR A 65 17.69 -15.57 9.10
C THR A 65 16.73 -16.67 9.56
N LEU A 66 17.25 -17.77 10.12
CA LEU A 66 16.41 -18.86 10.63
C LEU A 66 15.50 -18.39 11.77
N VAL A 67 16.04 -17.62 12.72
CA VAL A 67 15.27 -17.04 13.81
C VAL A 67 14.21 -16.07 13.27
N GLY A 68 14.55 -15.25 12.27
CA GLY A 68 13.60 -14.35 11.62
C GLY A 68 12.43 -15.10 10.96
N TYR A 69 12.70 -16.17 10.23
CA TYR A 69 11.65 -16.98 9.61
C TYR A 69 10.80 -17.73 10.63
N LEU A 70 11.40 -18.32 11.66
CA LEU A 70 10.65 -18.99 12.73
C LEU A 70 9.76 -17.99 13.49
N ALA A 71 10.28 -16.81 13.81
CA ALA A 71 9.50 -15.75 14.44
C ALA A 71 8.37 -15.28 13.53
N ALA A 72 8.60 -15.12 12.22
CA ALA A 72 7.57 -14.73 11.27
C ALA A 72 6.44 -15.78 11.15
N VAL A 73 6.80 -17.07 11.07
CA VAL A 73 5.81 -18.16 11.06
C VAL A 73 5.05 -18.19 12.38
N GLY A 74 5.73 -18.08 13.52
CA GLY A 74 5.11 -18.02 14.83
C GLY A 74 4.12 -16.87 14.98
N LEU A 75 4.49 -15.67 14.52
CA LEU A 75 3.64 -14.48 14.55
C LEU A 75 2.44 -14.61 13.59
N ALA A 76 2.65 -15.14 12.38
CA ALA A 76 1.56 -15.36 11.43
C ALA A 76 0.53 -16.38 11.97
N VAL A 77 1.02 -17.48 12.57
CA VAL A 77 0.17 -18.51 13.17
C VAL A 77 -0.55 -17.97 14.41
N ALA A 78 0.15 -17.26 15.29
CA ALA A 78 -0.47 -16.61 16.45
C ALA A 78 -1.55 -15.60 16.03
N GLY A 79 -1.27 -14.80 14.99
CA GLY A 79 -2.21 -13.85 14.41
C GLY A 79 -3.42 -14.50 13.74
N TYR A 80 -3.28 -15.73 13.24
CA TYR A 80 -4.40 -16.50 12.70
C TYR A 80 -5.31 -17.08 13.80
N PHE A 81 -4.72 -17.57 14.89
CA PHE A 81 -5.49 -18.14 16.00
C PHE A 81 -6.12 -17.10 16.93
N HIS A 82 -5.63 -15.86 16.93
CA HIS A 82 -6.19 -14.82 17.77
C HIS A 82 -7.60 -14.41 17.28
N PRO A 83 -8.65 -14.48 18.13
CA PRO A 83 -10.04 -14.38 17.68
C PRO A 83 -10.37 -13.00 17.08
N LYS A 84 -9.80 -11.93 17.63
CA LYS A 84 -10.05 -10.57 17.10
C LYS A 84 -9.53 -10.38 15.68
N THR A 85 -8.30 -10.82 15.38
CA THR A 85 -7.67 -10.64 14.07
C THR A 85 -8.33 -11.53 13.02
N HIS A 86 -8.69 -12.76 13.41
CA HIS A 86 -9.41 -13.66 12.52
C HIS A 86 -10.80 -13.12 12.16
N THR A 87 -11.58 -12.64 13.13
CA THR A 87 -12.90 -12.05 12.87
C THR A 87 -12.80 -10.80 11.99
N LEU A 88 -11.88 -9.87 12.30
CA LEU A 88 -11.65 -8.69 11.48
C LEU A 88 -11.25 -9.04 10.04
N SER A 89 -10.38 -10.03 9.86
CA SER A 89 -9.95 -10.48 8.53
C SER A 89 -11.12 -11.06 7.73
N MET A 90 -12.02 -11.81 8.39
CA MET A 90 -13.23 -12.35 7.77
C MET A 90 -14.22 -11.25 7.38
N GLU A 91 -14.43 -10.25 8.24
CA GLU A 91 -15.26 -9.08 7.94
C GLU A 91 -14.71 -8.30 6.75
N VAL A 92 -13.42 -8.00 6.75
CA VAL A 92 -12.74 -7.31 5.63
C VAL A 92 -12.87 -8.12 4.34
N ALA A 93 -12.63 -9.44 4.38
CA ALA A 93 -12.80 -10.29 3.21
C ALA A 93 -14.24 -10.25 2.67
N SER A 94 -15.23 -10.25 3.58
CA SER A 94 -16.64 -10.15 3.19
C SER A 94 -16.99 -8.80 2.55
N GLU A 95 -16.41 -7.70 3.01
CA GLU A 95 -16.59 -6.37 2.42
C GLU A 95 -15.86 -6.23 1.08
N LEU A 96 -14.63 -6.76 0.96
CA LEU A 96 -13.87 -6.77 -0.28
C LEU A 96 -14.60 -7.50 -1.41
N MET A 97 -15.38 -8.54 -1.09
CA MET A 97 -16.18 -9.24 -2.09
C MET A 97 -17.35 -8.41 -2.65
N LYS A 98 -17.81 -7.41 -1.88
CA LYS A 98 -18.88 -6.48 -2.31
C LYS A 98 -18.34 -5.35 -3.18
N VAL A 99 -17.03 -5.10 -3.17
CA VAL A 99 -16.41 -4.05 -3.97
C VAL A 99 -16.57 -4.36 -5.46
N SER A 100 -17.09 -3.39 -6.21
CA SER A 100 -17.06 -3.38 -7.66
C SER A 100 -15.77 -2.73 -8.13
N TRP A 101 -14.90 -3.54 -8.75
CA TRP A 101 -13.67 -3.02 -9.37
C TRP A 101 -14.03 -2.28 -10.66
N PRO A 102 -13.54 -1.04 -10.84
CA PRO A 102 -13.90 -0.21 -11.97
C PRO A 102 -13.38 -0.81 -13.27
N THR A 103 -14.12 -0.58 -14.35
CA THR A 103 -13.66 -0.94 -15.68
C THR A 103 -12.65 0.09 -16.21
N TRP A 104 -11.79 -0.31 -17.16
CA TRP A 104 -10.80 0.58 -17.77
C TRP A 104 -11.38 1.93 -18.26
N PRO A 105 -12.55 1.96 -18.95
CA PRO A 105 -13.19 3.21 -19.34
C PRO A 105 -13.64 4.08 -18.17
N GLU A 106 -14.15 3.48 -17.09
CA GLU A 106 -14.55 4.19 -15.87
C GLU A 106 -13.34 4.80 -15.18
N THR A 107 -12.25 4.02 -15.03
CA THR A 107 -10.99 4.52 -14.46
C THR A 107 -10.46 5.71 -15.25
N ARG A 108 -10.42 5.63 -16.58
CA ARG A 108 -9.98 6.73 -17.45
C ARG A 108 -10.86 7.97 -17.26
N THR A 109 -12.17 7.81 -17.17
CA THR A 109 -13.10 8.94 -17.00
C THR A 109 -12.84 9.64 -15.67
N SER A 110 -12.68 8.89 -14.58
CA SER A 110 -12.33 9.43 -13.26
C SER A 110 -10.98 10.13 -13.26
N THR A 111 -9.95 9.56 -13.90
CA THR A 111 -8.63 10.19 -14.01
C THR A 111 -8.70 11.49 -14.80
N VAL A 112 -9.42 11.52 -15.92
CA VAL A 112 -9.58 12.73 -16.73
C VAL A 112 -10.26 13.84 -15.92
N ALA A 113 -11.28 13.51 -15.13
CA ALA A 113 -11.95 14.49 -14.26
C ALA A 113 -10.95 15.13 -13.27
N VAL A 114 -10.10 14.33 -12.62
CA VAL A 114 -9.06 14.83 -11.71
C VAL A 114 -8.05 15.71 -12.44
N VAL A 115 -7.57 15.29 -13.60
CA VAL A 115 -6.62 16.07 -14.42
C VAL A 115 -7.20 17.44 -14.79
N VAL A 116 -8.46 17.48 -15.22
CA VAL A 116 -9.13 18.74 -15.56
C VAL A 116 -9.29 19.63 -14.33
N ALA A 117 -9.70 19.08 -13.19
CA ALA A 117 -9.82 19.84 -11.94
C ALA A 117 -8.47 20.43 -11.51
N SER A 118 -7.40 19.64 -11.57
CA SER A 118 -6.03 20.10 -11.27
C SER A 118 -5.55 21.16 -12.25
N LEU A 119 -5.87 21.05 -13.55
CA LEU A 119 -5.52 22.06 -14.55
C LEU A 119 -6.21 23.40 -14.27
N VAL A 120 -7.50 23.37 -13.94
CA VAL A 120 -8.26 24.58 -13.57
C VAL A 120 -7.65 25.24 -12.33
N ALA A 121 -7.34 24.44 -11.30
CA ALA A 121 -6.68 24.94 -10.10
C ALA A 121 -5.31 25.57 -10.42
N ALA A 122 -4.51 24.93 -11.27
CA ALA A 122 -3.20 25.44 -11.68
C ALA A 122 -3.31 26.79 -12.42
N VAL A 123 -4.27 26.94 -13.34
CA VAL A 123 -4.52 28.21 -14.05
C VAL A 123 -4.94 29.31 -13.09
N LEU A 124 -5.83 29.01 -12.14
CA LEU A 124 -6.26 29.99 -11.13
C LEU A 124 -5.10 30.45 -10.25
N LEU A 125 -4.29 29.52 -9.76
CA LEU A 125 -3.10 29.84 -8.96
C LEU A 125 -2.11 30.67 -9.76
N PHE A 126 -1.82 30.30 -11.00
CA PHE A 126 -0.94 31.06 -11.88
C PHE A 126 -1.40 32.52 -12.04
N CYS A 127 -2.70 32.75 -12.24
CA CYS A 127 -3.26 34.11 -12.34
C CYS A 127 -3.09 34.89 -11.03
N ILE A 128 -3.41 34.28 -9.89
CA ILE A 128 -3.28 34.92 -8.57
C ILE A 128 -1.83 35.27 -8.30
N ASP A 129 -0.89 34.34 -8.53
CA ASP A 129 0.53 34.54 -8.29
C ASP A 129 1.10 35.64 -9.17
N THR A 130 0.70 35.69 -10.45
CA THR A 130 1.11 36.75 -11.38
C THR A 130 0.62 38.11 -10.93
N VAL A 131 -0.65 38.22 -10.52
CA VAL A 131 -1.21 39.49 -10.02
C VAL A 131 -0.55 39.91 -8.70
N ALA A 132 -0.34 38.97 -7.78
CA ALA A 132 0.31 39.23 -6.51
C ALA A 132 1.76 39.70 -6.70
N TYR A 133 2.49 39.09 -7.64
CA TYR A 133 3.85 39.51 -7.97
C TYR A 133 3.88 40.96 -8.48
N ASN A 134 3.05 41.30 -9.48
CA ASN A 134 3.02 42.66 -10.03
C ASN A 134 2.59 43.69 -8.97
N LEU A 135 1.60 43.36 -8.14
CA LEU A 135 1.13 44.25 -7.07
C LEU A 135 2.20 44.50 -6.01
N MET A 136 2.83 43.43 -5.50
CA MET A 136 3.74 43.50 -4.35
C MET A 136 5.15 43.95 -4.75
N VAL A 137 5.64 43.54 -5.91
CA VAL A 137 7.03 43.77 -6.34
C VAL A 137 7.15 45.03 -7.19
N GLU A 138 6.19 45.32 -8.06
CA GLU A 138 6.30 46.45 -8.99
C GLU A 138 5.51 47.66 -8.51
N TRP A 139 4.22 47.50 -8.20
CA TRP A 139 3.34 48.64 -7.97
C TRP A 139 3.51 49.27 -6.59
N LEU A 140 3.58 48.46 -5.53
CA LEU A 140 3.70 48.95 -4.15
C LEU A 140 5.03 49.70 -3.91
N PRO A 141 6.20 49.20 -4.34
CA PRO A 141 7.45 49.94 -4.21
C PRO A 141 7.51 51.17 -5.12
N ALA A 142 6.93 51.13 -6.32
CA ALA A 142 6.90 52.29 -7.22
C ALA A 142 6.01 53.43 -6.70
N LEU A 143 4.93 53.12 -5.99
CA LEU A 143 4.09 54.11 -5.30
C LEU A 143 4.83 54.70 -4.09
N TRP A 144 5.52 53.88 -3.30
CA TRP A 144 6.27 54.33 -2.13
C TRP A 144 7.53 55.12 -2.47
N GLY A 145 8.19 54.82 -3.59
CA GLY A 145 9.34 55.59 -4.07
C GLY A 145 8.98 56.96 -4.67
N LYS A 146 7.69 57.24 -4.85
CA LYS A 146 7.17 58.53 -5.33
C LYS A 146 6.57 59.41 -4.22
N LEU A 147 6.40 58.87 -3.01
CA LEU A 147 5.94 59.58 -1.81
C LEU A 147 7.15 60.03 -0.99
#